data_AF-A0A7X9JJJ9-F1
#
_entry.id   AF-A0A7X9JJJ9-F1
#
_cell.length_a   1.000
_cell.length_b   1.000
_cell.length_c   1.000
_cell.angle_alpha   90.00
_cell.angle_beta   90.00
_cell.angle_gamma   90.00
#
_symmetry.space_group_name_H-M   'P 1'
#
loop_
_entity.id
_entity.type
_entity.pdbx_description
1 polymer ?
#
loop_
_entity_poly.entity_id
_entity_poly.type
_entity_poly.pdbx_seq_one_letter_code
_entity_poly.pdbx_strand_id
1 'polypeptide(L)' 'MALQCGIIGIQGSGKTTLFNSISGTKAETAQYSDKANLGVIQVPDARLYEL' A
#
# COMPACT_ATOMS: atom_id res chain seq x y z
N MET A 1 -12.59 -10.58 -10.31
CA MET A 1 -12.28 -10.85 -8.90
C MET A 1 -11.23 -9.85 -8.47
N ALA A 2 -11.52 -8.96 -7.53
CA ALA A 2 -10.53 -8.01 -7.05
C ALA A 2 -9.63 -8.73 -6.03
N LEU A 3 -8.41 -9.10 -6.42
CA LEU A 3 -7.42 -9.62 -5.49
C LEU A 3 -6.97 -8.48 -4.56
N GLN A 4 -6.94 -8.73 -3.26
CA GLN A 4 -6.38 -7.82 -2.27
C GLN A 4 -5.16 -8.49 -1.62
N CYS A 5 -4.05 -7.77 -1.55
CA CYS A 5 -2.82 -8.22 -0.90
C CYS A 5 -2.59 -7.41 0.38
N GLY A 6 -2.24 -8.10 1.48
CA GLY A 6 -1.92 -7.47 2.76
C GLY A 6 -0.42 -7.28 2.97
N ILE A 7 -0.03 -6.19 3.63
CA ILE A 7 1.36 -5.95 4.08
C ILE A 7 1.51 -6.48 5.51
N ILE A 8 2.35 -7.50 5.71
CA ILE A 8 2.60 -8.15 7.01
C ILE A 8 4.06 -8.00 7.46
N GLY A 9 4.32 -8.08 8.77
CA GLY A 9 5.69 -8.00 9.32
C GLY A 9 5.75 -7.53 10.78
N ILE A 10 6.95 -7.59 11.37
CA ILE A 10 7.22 -7.31 12.79
C ILE A 10 6.97 -5.83 13.14
N GLN A 11 6.63 -5.52 14.38
CA GLN A 11 6.49 -4.14 14.86
C GLN A 11 7.78 -3.33 14.59
N GLY A 12 7.64 -2.08 14.14
CA GLY A 12 8.79 -1.22 13.81
C GLY A 12 9.45 -1.52 12.46
N SER A 13 9.02 -2.53 11.70
CA SER A 13 9.61 -2.88 10.39
C SER A 13 9.28 -1.91 9.24
N GLY A 14 8.71 -0.74 9.52
CA GLY A 14 8.42 0.28 8.49
C GLY A 14 7.20 0.02 7.59
N LYS A 15 6.29 -0.90 7.95
CA LYS A 15 5.11 -1.25 7.12
C LYS A 15 4.25 -0.05 6.72
N THR A 16 3.93 0.83 7.66
CA THR A 16 3.11 2.03 7.41
C THR A 16 3.84 3.03 6.52
N THR A 17 5.17 3.13 6.66
CA THR A 17 6.01 3.95 5.79
C THR A 17 5.94 3.44 4.36
N LEU A 18 6.13 2.13 4.15
CA LEU A 18 6.03 1.51 2.83
C LEU A 18 4.64 1.74 2.22
N PHE A 19 3.57 1.48 2.97
CA PHE A 19 2.20 1.73 2.52
C PHE A 19 2.03 3.18 2.08
N ASN A 20 2.45 4.15 2.88
CA ASN A 20 2.34 5.58 2.55
C ASN A 20 3.23 6.02 1.37
N SER A 21 4.34 5.33 1.12
CA SER A 21 5.22 5.63 -0.03
C SER A 21 4.64 5.12 -1.34
N ILE A 22 3.97 3.96 -1.33
CA ILE A 22 3.38 3.37 -2.55
C ILE A 22 1.95 3.83 -2.77
N SER A 23 1.21 4.06 -1.70
CA SER A 23 -0.18 4.51 -1.72
C SER A 23 -0.20 6.04 -1.77
N GLY A 24 -0.87 6.61 -2.76
CA GLY A 24 -1.13 8.05 -2.81
C GLY A 24 -2.05 8.56 -1.68
N THR A 25 -2.48 7.68 -0.78
CA THR A 25 -3.29 8.03 0.41
C THR A 25 -2.42 7.99 1.67
N LYS A 26 -2.54 9.02 2.51
CA LYS A 26 -1.88 9.07 3.81
C LYS A 26 -2.63 8.19 4.80
N ALA A 27 -2.13 6.99 5.09
CA ALA A 27 -2.57 6.22 6.24
C ALA A 27 -2.13 6.91 7.54
N GLU A 28 -3.05 6.96 8.51
CA GLU A 28 -2.74 7.46 9.85
C GLU A 28 -1.70 6.56 10.53
N THR A 29 -0.70 7.18 11.15
CA THR A 29 0.40 6.52 11.87
C THR A 29 0.08 6.30 13.35
N ALA A 30 -1.18 6.42 13.76
CA ALA A 30 -1.60 6.18 15.14
C ALA A 30 -1.36 4.71 15.54
N GLN A 31 -1.04 4.47 16.82
CA GLN A 31 -0.69 3.15 17.37
C GLN A 31 -1.80 2.09 17.20
N TYR A 32 -3.05 2.51 17.04
CA TYR A 32 -4.20 1.65 16.76
C TYR A 32 -5.12 2.36 15.75
N SER A 33 -5.51 1.64 14.69
CA SER A 33 -6.50 2.13 13.71
C SER A 33 -7.56 1.05 13.54
N ASP A 34 -8.80 1.40 13.85
CA ASP A 34 -9.95 0.50 13.71
C ASP A 34 -10.34 0.25 12.23
N LYS A 35 -9.75 1.01 11.30
CA LYS A 35 -10.03 0.95 9.87
C LYS A 35 -8.82 0.41 9.11
N ALA A 36 -9.05 -0.59 8.25
CA ALA A 36 -8.03 -1.10 7.36
C ALA A 36 -7.58 -0.01 6.37
N ASN A 37 -6.26 0.18 6.25
CA ASN A 37 -5.66 1.05 5.24
C ASN A 37 -5.70 0.33 3.88
N LEU A 38 -6.61 0.77 3.02
CA LEU A 38 -6.77 0.25 1.66
C LEU A 38 -6.26 1.27 0.65
N GLY A 39 -5.34 0.85 -0.22
CA GLY A 39 -4.78 1.67 -1.28
C GLY A 39 -4.76 0.89 -2.59
N VAL A 40 -4.97 1.59 -3.70
CA VAL A 40 -4.81 1.03 -5.05
C VAL A 40 -3.62 1.73 -5.71
N ILE A 41 -2.71 0.94 -6.25
CA ILE A 41 -1.53 1.44 -6.97
C ILE A 41 -1.62 1.00 -8.43
N GLN A 42 -1.16 1.87 -9.34
CA GLN A 42 -1.03 1.51 -10.74
C GLN A 42 0.20 0.62 -10.90
N VAL A 43 0.02 -0.51 -11.59
CA VAL A 43 1.14 -1.41 -11.90
C VAL A 43 1.97 -0.78 -13.02
N PRO A 44 3.25 -0.45 -12.79
CA PRO A 44 4.10 0.07 -13.86
C PRO A 44 4.36 -1.05 -14.86
N ASP A 45 3.90 -0.86 -16.10
CA ASP A 45 4.10 -1.80 -17.20
C ASP A 45 4.61 -1.05 -18.43
N ALA A 46 5.89 -1.23 -18.77
CA ALA A 46 6.54 -0.59 -19.92
C ALA A 46 5.90 -1.01 -21.26
N ARG A 47 5.31 -2.21 -21.33
CA ARG A 47 4.71 -2.76 -22.56
C ARG A 47 3.47 -1.98 -22.99
N LEU A 48 2.81 -1.28 -22.07
CA LEU A 48 1.66 -0.43 -22.39
C LEU A 48 2.06 0.82 -23.20
N TYR A 49 3.35 1.11 -23.32
CA TYR A 49 3.89 2.31 -24.00
C TYR A 49 4.62 1.99 -25.31
N GLU A 50 4.78 0.71 -25.66
CA GLU A 50 5.32 0.29 -26.95
C GLU A 50 4.16 0.15 -27.95
N LEU A 51 4.24 0.87 -29.08
CA LEU A 51 3.27 0.86 -30.19
C LEU A 51 3.72 -0.08 -31.31
#